data_AF-A0A9P6SBN1-F1
#
_entry.id   AF-A0A9P6SBN1-F1
#
_cell.length_a   1.000
_cell.length_b   1.000
_cell.length_c   1.000
_cell.angle_alpha   90.00
_cell.angle_beta   90.00
_cell.angle_gamma   90.00
#
_symmetry.space_group_name_H-M   'P 1'
#
loop_
_entity.id
_entity.type
_entity.pdbx_description
1 polymer ?
#
loop_
_entity_poly.entity_id
_entity_poly.type
_entity_poly.pdbx_seq_one_letter_code
_entity_poly.pdbx_strand_id
1 'polypeptide(L)'
;MSSQPAPDVFEAAASGQLDAIKTLGRIHLEAKNDRGWTPLMFAARYGHANVVEFLLSQAKVDSSVVNKDGKTAAELADFWGSTEAVAVFDRLAPNKNRVQHSAGSPFTPTTPPRNAMSAGAGVVAEAQKPSSSSPSSIAEWWNKWSVKELKPIQFTGATHNRSSFLRTDKEYLQESLKAPTTRFVIFADHGVLFKSTSRALAFATYEDVEQFLGSDPLNNLPEGLVLAFLGVDETGNSQPQQEGEVLVRGRRGVGYWALDLSARNSTQQLKDAIETWTNTIAEKHGHYMAEMRPAAFGLTYQESGLVAQARSVVDWNKRNQFCAGCGTKNLSLEGGHKRSCPPTVNKAGEEVQSDCLAHKGVQNFTYPRTDPVVIVCVISADNERVLLGRQAIWPKGMYSCLAGFVEPGESLEEGARREVKEESGIRLGHVRYHSSQPWPFPNSLMMGCHAEALNENVDITLEDKELEDAKWFTRSQILEALRSARGSSWGKPSEDGSLRLSPPTAIAHHILKAWATEEGEIPLSKM
;
A
#
# COMPACT_ATOMS: atom_id res chain seq x y z
N MET A 1 7.34 37.36 15.80
CA MET A 1 8.39 36.38 15.46
C MET A 1 8.15 35.15 16.32
N SER A 2 7.44 34.17 15.76
CA SER A 2 7.15 32.90 16.44
C SER A 2 8.31 31.95 16.18
N SER A 3 9.09 31.63 17.22
CA SER A 3 10.16 30.65 17.17
C SER A 3 9.53 29.26 17.08
N GLN A 4 9.67 28.60 15.93
CA GLN A 4 9.34 27.18 15.83
C GLN A 4 10.15 26.37 16.87
N PRO A 5 9.56 25.32 17.47
CA PRO A 5 10.30 24.44 18.36
C PRO A 5 11.47 23.83 17.58
N ALA A 6 12.63 23.73 18.21
CA ALA A 6 13.82 23.15 17.60
C ALA A 6 13.50 21.71 17.13
N PRO A 7 13.90 21.32 15.91
CA PRO A 7 13.61 20.00 15.36
C PRO A 7 14.20 18.90 16.25
N ASP A 8 13.48 17.77 16.40
CA ASP A 8 14.01 16.63 17.15
C ASP A 8 15.27 16.10 16.46
N VAL A 9 16.36 15.97 17.23
CA VAL A 9 17.69 15.61 16.72
C VAL A 9 17.69 14.21 16.08
N PHE A 10 16.85 13.31 16.58
CA PHE A 10 16.73 11.95 16.06
C PHE A 10 16.02 11.94 14.70
N GLU A 11 14.93 12.71 14.56
CA GLU A 11 14.19 12.85 13.30
C GLU A 11 15.05 13.54 12.23
N ALA A 12 15.75 14.61 12.60
CA ALA A 12 16.65 15.32 11.70
C ALA A 12 17.79 14.42 11.21
N ALA A 13 18.36 13.58 12.09
CA ALA A 13 19.39 12.61 11.72
C ALA A 13 18.86 11.45 10.87
N ALA A 14 17.66 10.95 11.16
CA ALA A 14 17.00 9.89 10.37
C ALA A 14 16.59 10.37 8.96
N SER A 15 16.32 11.67 8.81
CA SER A 15 15.88 12.29 7.56
C SER A 15 17.00 12.98 6.77
N GLY A 16 18.25 12.94 7.24
CA GLY A 16 19.40 13.54 6.56
C GLY A 16 19.42 15.09 6.57
N GLN A 17 18.68 15.73 7.47
CA GLN A 17 18.54 17.19 7.53
C GLN A 17 19.75 17.85 8.20
N LEU A 18 20.87 17.91 7.48
CA LEU A 18 22.15 18.44 8.00
C LEU A 18 22.03 19.86 8.57
N ASP A 19 21.30 20.76 7.92
CA ASP A 19 21.17 22.14 8.36
C ASP A 19 20.35 22.27 9.64
N ALA A 20 19.32 21.43 9.81
CA ALA A 20 18.60 21.31 11.07
C ALA A 20 19.55 20.88 12.19
N ILE A 21 20.37 19.84 11.96
CA ILE A 21 21.32 19.32 12.95
C ILE A 21 22.38 20.37 13.33
N LYS A 22 22.86 21.18 12.37
CA LYS A 22 23.80 22.29 12.62
C LYS A 22 23.21 23.40 13.49
N THR A 23 21.90 23.61 13.43
CA THR A 23 21.21 24.63 14.25
C THR A 23 20.89 24.14 15.67
N LEU A 24 20.96 22.83 15.92
CA LEU A 24 20.76 22.26 17.24
C LEU A 24 21.98 22.51 18.14
N GLY A 25 21.71 22.87 19.39
CA GLY A 25 22.76 23.07 20.39
C GLY A 25 23.59 21.80 20.63
N ARG A 26 24.88 21.99 20.92
CA ARG A 26 25.87 20.91 21.14
C ARG A 26 25.46 19.82 22.14
N ILE A 27 24.48 20.06 23.00
CA ILE A 27 23.98 19.10 24.00
C ILE A 27 23.14 17.97 23.37
N HIS A 28 22.60 18.17 22.17
CA HIS A 28 21.67 17.21 21.55
C HIS A 28 22.36 16.13 20.71
N LEU A 29 23.62 16.32 20.32
CA LEU A 29 24.30 15.44 19.37
C LEU A 29 24.66 14.05 19.94
N GLU A 30 24.73 13.93 21.27
CA GLU A 30 24.96 12.68 22.02
C GLU A 30 23.70 12.19 22.74
N ALA A 31 22.53 12.76 22.44
CA ALA A 31 21.28 12.35 23.06
C ALA A 31 21.01 10.87 22.79
N LYS A 32 20.47 10.16 23.78
CA LYS A 32 20.01 8.78 23.65
C LYS A 32 18.51 8.72 23.87
N ASN A 33 17.80 8.06 22.98
CA ASN A 33 16.39 7.73 23.22
C ASN A 33 16.26 6.53 24.16
N ASP A 34 15.02 6.11 24.46
CA ASP A 34 14.72 4.97 25.35
C ASP A 34 15.29 3.63 24.88
N ARG A 35 15.75 3.53 23.63
CA ARG A 35 16.42 2.35 23.06
C ARG A 35 17.94 2.47 23.02
N GLY A 36 18.50 3.55 23.56
CA GLY A 36 19.93 3.83 23.54
C GLY A 36 20.46 4.31 22.19
N TRP A 37 19.58 4.71 21.25
CA TRP A 37 19.99 5.18 19.93
C TRP A 37 20.45 6.63 19.97
N THR A 38 21.58 6.91 19.33
CA THR A 38 22.11 8.27 19.12
C THR A 38 21.76 8.82 17.74
N PRO A 39 21.82 10.15 17.52
CA PRO A 39 21.68 10.75 16.19
C PRO A 39 22.64 10.11 15.16
N LEU A 40 23.86 9.81 15.56
CA LEU A 40 24.85 9.15 14.69
C LEU A 40 24.38 7.75 14.24
N MET A 41 23.71 6.99 15.10
CA MET A 41 23.14 5.68 14.73
C MET A 41 21.97 5.80 13.76
N PHE A 42 21.12 6.83 13.89
CA PHE A 42 20.07 7.11 12.92
C PHE A 42 20.65 7.50 11.55
N ALA A 43 21.61 8.43 11.53
CA ALA A 43 22.27 8.84 10.29
C ALA A 43 22.99 7.67 9.60
N ALA A 44 23.64 6.80 10.38
CA ALA A 44 24.34 5.62 9.89
C ALA A 44 23.39 4.55 9.32
N ARG A 45 22.27 4.28 9.99
CA ARG A 45 21.25 3.32 9.52
C ARG A 45 20.64 3.69 8.17
N TYR A 46 20.37 4.99 7.97
CA TYR A 46 19.68 5.49 6.78
C TYR A 46 20.65 6.00 5.70
N GLY A 47 21.97 5.81 5.88
CA GLY A 47 22.97 6.13 4.86
C GLY A 47 23.24 7.62 4.63
N HIS A 48 22.91 8.49 5.59
CA HIS A 48 23.11 9.95 5.46
C HIS A 48 24.57 10.34 5.69
N ALA A 49 25.43 10.05 4.73
CA ALA A 49 26.89 10.20 4.83
C ALA A 49 27.34 11.62 5.23
N ASN A 50 26.67 12.66 4.72
CA ASN A 50 26.92 14.05 5.07
C ASN A 50 26.63 14.37 6.55
N VAL A 51 25.60 13.76 7.13
CA VAL A 51 25.26 13.88 8.55
C VAL A 51 26.22 13.06 9.41
N VAL A 52 26.56 11.85 9.00
CA VAL A 52 27.58 11.01 9.67
C VAL A 52 28.91 11.75 9.73
N GLU A 53 29.37 12.31 8.62
CA GLU A 53 30.60 13.11 8.53
C GLU A 53 30.56 14.33 9.45
N PHE A 54 29.45 15.08 9.42
CA PHE A 54 29.29 16.23 10.30
C PHE A 54 29.34 15.83 11.78
N LEU A 55 28.61 14.80 12.18
CA LEU A 55 28.55 14.34 13.57
C LEU A 55 29.93 13.84 14.04
N LEU A 56 30.63 13.04 13.23
CA LEU A 56 31.99 12.58 13.55
C LEU A 56 33.02 13.72 13.61
N SER A 57 32.80 14.83 12.88
CA SER A 57 33.66 16.01 12.98
C SER A 57 33.50 16.78 14.30
N GLN A 58 32.46 16.51 15.09
CA GLN A 58 32.23 17.16 16.38
C GLN A 58 33.01 16.45 17.49
N ALA A 59 33.93 17.16 18.16
CA ALA A 59 34.84 16.63 19.17
C ALA A 59 34.20 15.93 20.40
N LYS A 60 32.87 15.98 20.55
CA LYS A 60 32.13 15.34 21.65
C LYS A 60 31.31 14.12 21.23
N VAL A 61 31.22 13.81 19.93
CA VAL A 61 30.44 12.67 19.45
C VAL A 61 31.26 11.39 19.57
N ASP A 62 30.79 10.43 20.37
CA ASP A 62 31.47 9.15 20.59
C ASP A 62 30.86 8.07 19.69
N SER A 63 31.59 7.72 18.63
CA SER A 63 31.17 6.69 17.67
C SER A 63 31.21 5.27 18.23
N SER A 64 31.82 5.06 19.41
CA SER A 64 31.93 3.74 20.06
C SER A 64 30.73 3.40 20.94
N VAL A 65 29.78 4.33 21.11
CA VAL A 65 28.54 4.10 21.84
C VAL A 65 27.73 2.97 21.20
N VAL A 66 27.19 2.08 22.04
CA VAL A 66 26.27 1.01 21.62
C VAL A 66 24.84 1.27 22.08
N ASN A 67 23.86 0.83 21.27
CA ASN A 67 22.44 0.85 21.63
C ASN A 67 22.08 -0.34 22.55
N LYS A 68 20.80 -0.50 22.93
CA LYS A 68 20.36 -1.65 23.75
C LYS A 68 20.53 -3.02 23.07
N ASP A 69 20.74 -3.06 21.76
CA ASP A 69 21.05 -4.28 20.99
C ASP A 69 22.57 -4.55 20.93
N GLY A 70 23.39 -3.74 21.60
CA GLY A 70 24.84 -3.87 21.61
C GLY A 70 25.54 -3.43 20.32
N LYS A 71 24.86 -2.65 19.46
CA LYS A 71 25.38 -2.22 18.15
C LYS A 71 25.84 -0.77 18.14
N THR A 72 27.01 -0.52 17.57
CA THR A 72 27.56 0.80 17.26
C THR A 72 26.94 1.38 15.99
N ALA A 73 27.15 2.68 15.74
CA ALA A 73 26.68 3.32 14.50
C ALA A 73 27.34 2.71 13.25
N ALA A 74 28.62 2.36 13.29
CA ALA A 74 29.32 1.72 12.18
C ALA A 74 28.77 0.32 11.87
N GLU A 75 28.51 -0.50 12.90
CA GLU A 75 27.88 -1.82 12.72
C GLU A 75 26.46 -1.72 12.18
N LEU A 76 25.71 -0.66 12.53
CA LEU A 76 24.40 -0.39 11.94
C LEU A 76 24.53 0.00 10.45
N ALA A 77 25.52 0.82 10.08
CA ALA A 77 25.75 1.14 8.66
C ALA A 77 26.10 -0.11 7.84
N ASP A 78 26.96 -0.99 8.37
CA ASP A 78 27.29 -2.28 7.74
C ASP A 78 26.07 -3.20 7.65
N PHE A 79 25.31 -3.37 8.73
CA PHE A 79 24.14 -4.26 8.79
C PHE A 79 23.02 -3.84 7.82
N TRP A 80 22.81 -2.53 7.65
CA TRP A 80 21.78 -1.98 6.76
C TRP A 80 22.30 -1.67 5.34
N GLY A 81 23.53 -2.06 5.00
CA GLY A 81 24.08 -1.89 3.64
C GLY A 81 24.31 -0.43 3.21
N SER A 82 24.52 0.47 4.17
CA SER A 82 24.69 1.92 3.91
C SER A 82 26.12 2.26 3.47
N THR A 83 26.48 1.90 2.22
CA THR A 83 27.85 1.96 1.69
C THR A 83 28.53 3.31 1.82
N GLU A 84 27.81 4.41 1.64
CA GLU A 84 28.36 5.77 1.75
C GLU A 84 28.69 6.13 3.21
N ALA A 85 27.84 5.75 4.16
CA ALA A 85 28.12 5.94 5.58
C ALA A 85 29.28 5.08 6.05
N VAL A 86 29.38 3.82 5.59
CA VAL A 86 30.52 2.93 5.87
C VAL A 86 31.83 3.57 5.40
N ALA A 87 31.86 4.12 4.18
CA ALA A 87 33.05 4.82 3.67
C ALA A 87 33.46 6.02 4.52
N VAL A 88 32.48 6.74 5.11
CA VAL A 88 32.75 7.85 6.04
C VAL A 88 33.34 7.33 7.35
N PHE A 89 32.82 6.23 7.91
CA PHE A 89 33.40 5.60 9.12
C PHE A 89 34.82 5.08 8.88
N ASP A 90 35.07 4.41 7.75
CA ASP A 90 36.41 3.93 7.38
C ASP A 90 37.41 5.08 7.24
N ARG A 91 36.95 6.26 6.79
CA ARG A 91 37.77 7.46 6.63
C ARG A 91 38.02 8.22 7.94
N LEU A 92 36.98 8.41 8.76
CA LEU A 92 37.00 9.36 9.89
C LEU A 92 37.06 8.69 11.28
N ALA A 93 36.71 7.42 11.39
CA ALA A 93 36.77 6.65 12.63
C ALA A 93 37.27 5.20 12.42
N PRO A 94 38.45 5.00 11.78
CA PRO A 94 39.01 3.66 11.61
C PRO A 94 39.43 3.09 12.97
N ASN A 95 38.76 2.02 13.40
CA ASN A 95 38.90 1.25 14.65
C ASN A 95 38.12 1.75 15.89
N LYS A 96 36.99 1.06 16.15
CA LYS A 96 36.68 0.33 17.40
C LYS A 96 35.43 -0.55 17.16
N ASN A 97 35.59 -1.87 17.27
CA ASN A 97 34.54 -2.90 17.30
C ASN A 97 33.85 -3.31 15.98
N ARG A 98 34.61 -3.74 14.95
CA ARG A 98 34.08 -4.72 13.99
C ARG A 98 34.23 -6.11 14.60
N VAL A 99 33.17 -6.67 15.20
CA VAL A 99 33.14 -8.11 15.46
C VAL A 99 33.10 -8.79 14.09
N GLN A 100 34.17 -9.51 13.75
CA GLN A 100 34.16 -10.37 12.56
C GLN A 100 33.06 -11.42 12.75
N HIS A 101 31.92 -11.24 12.08
CA HIS A 101 31.04 -12.35 11.79
C HIS A 101 31.77 -13.22 10.75
N SER A 102 32.11 -14.45 11.17
CA SER A 102 32.78 -15.45 10.37
C SER A 102 32.04 -15.70 9.05
N ALA A 103 32.75 -15.39 7.96
CA ALA A 103 32.67 -15.94 6.60
C ALA A 103 31.37 -16.67 6.19
N GLY A 104 30.55 -15.95 5.41
CA GLY A 104 29.58 -16.52 4.47
C GLY A 104 29.63 -15.74 3.15
N SER A 105 30.65 -16.04 2.32
CA SER A 105 30.83 -15.71 0.90
C SER A 105 30.63 -14.24 0.43
N PRO A 106 31.70 -13.48 0.08
CA PRO A 106 31.58 -12.13 -0.47
C PRO A 106 31.36 -12.14 -1.99
N PHE A 107 30.24 -11.60 -2.45
CA PHE A 107 30.11 -11.09 -3.82
C PHE A 107 30.95 -9.82 -3.93
N THR A 108 32.02 -9.85 -4.72
CA THR A 108 32.80 -8.67 -5.12
C THR A 108 32.32 -8.17 -6.48
N PRO A 109 31.80 -6.93 -6.61
CA PRO A 109 31.74 -6.26 -7.90
C PRO A 109 33.09 -5.59 -8.17
N THR A 110 33.81 -6.07 -9.17
CA THR A 110 34.99 -5.41 -9.73
C THR A 110 34.57 -4.22 -10.60
N THR A 111 34.99 -3.01 -10.25
CA THR A 111 34.93 -1.83 -11.12
C THR A 111 36.36 -1.32 -11.37
N PRO A 112 36.80 -1.11 -12.63
CA PRO A 112 38.16 -0.62 -12.92
C PRO A 112 38.29 0.90 -12.71
N PRO A 113 39.52 1.43 -12.57
CA PRO A 113 39.75 2.82 -12.13
C PRO A 113 39.51 3.83 -13.26
N ARG A 114 38.87 4.96 -12.93
CA ARG A 114 38.81 6.14 -13.82
C ARG A 114 40.07 6.99 -13.62
N ASN A 115 40.84 7.17 -14.69
CA ASN A 115 41.90 8.17 -14.79
C ASN A 115 41.32 9.58 -14.90
N ALA A 116 41.97 10.53 -14.22
CA ALA A 116 41.74 11.96 -14.30
C ALA A 116 42.50 12.59 -15.47
N MET A 117 41.88 13.59 -16.14
CA MET A 117 42.40 14.80 -16.84
C MET A 117 41.18 15.37 -17.61
N SER A 118 40.90 16.67 -17.81
CA SER A 118 41.45 17.98 -17.48
C SER A 118 40.39 19.01 -17.95
N ALA A 119 40.47 20.25 -17.46
CA ALA A 119 39.55 21.35 -17.71
C ALA A 119 39.33 21.74 -19.19
N GLY A 120 38.14 22.28 -19.50
CA GLY A 120 37.83 22.92 -20.78
C GLY A 120 36.48 23.65 -20.74
N ALA A 121 36.47 24.89 -21.23
CA ALA A 121 35.45 25.92 -21.04
C ALA A 121 34.08 25.67 -21.71
N GLY A 122 33.09 26.44 -21.27
CA GLY A 122 31.68 26.24 -21.54
C GLY A 122 31.21 26.42 -22.99
N VAL A 123 30.06 25.80 -23.26
CA VAL A 123 29.11 26.16 -24.31
C VAL A 123 27.72 25.81 -23.79
N VAL A 124 26.79 26.75 -23.95
CA VAL A 124 25.37 26.62 -23.60
C VAL A 124 24.76 25.54 -24.49
N ALA A 125 24.27 24.44 -23.91
CA ALA A 125 23.65 23.35 -24.66
C ALA A 125 22.13 23.54 -24.70
N GLU A 126 21.61 23.76 -25.91
CA GLU A 126 20.21 23.59 -26.27
C GLU A 126 19.70 22.20 -25.86
N ALA A 127 18.44 22.15 -25.42
CA ALA A 127 17.74 20.93 -25.09
C ALA A 127 17.71 19.97 -26.29
N GLN A 128 18.53 18.91 -26.25
CA GLN A 128 18.47 17.81 -27.20
C GLN A 128 17.17 17.01 -26.99
N LYS A 129 16.43 16.82 -28.09
CA LYS A 129 15.35 15.81 -28.19
C LYS A 129 15.91 14.41 -27.86
N PRO A 130 15.17 13.55 -27.14
CA PRO A 130 15.63 12.21 -26.84
C PRO A 130 15.78 11.39 -28.12
N SER A 131 16.94 10.74 -28.28
CA SER A 131 17.26 9.84 -29.39
C SER A 131 16.38 8.59 -29.38
N SER A 132 15.79 8.28 -30.53
CA SER A 132 14.74 7.28 -30.75
C SER A 132 15.27 5.89 -31.13
N SER A 133 16.13 5.28 -30.33
CA SER A 133 16.39 3.83 -30.43
C SER A 133 15.78 3.11 -29.24
N SER A 134 14.83 2.20 -29.53
CA SER A 134 14.31 1.25 -28.54
C SER A 134 15.44 0.34 -28.03
N PRO A 135 15.43 -0.07 -26.75
CA PRO A 135 16.41 -0.99 -26.20
C PRO A 135 16.41 -2.30 -26.98
N SER A 136 17.61 -2.76 -27.36
CA SER A 136 17.81 -3.99 -28.15
C SER A 136 17.82 -5.26 -27.30
N SER A 137 17.80 -5.10 -25.97
CA SER A 137 17.66 -6.20 -25.01
C SER A 137 16.87 -5.77 -23.79
N ILE A 138 16.37 -6.75 -23.03
CA ILE A 138 15.68 -6.49 -21.75
C ILE A 138 16.63 -5.86 -20.71
N ALA A 139 17.91 -6.20 -20.75
CA ALA A 139 18.96 -5.60 -19.91
C ALA A 139 19.10 -4.09 -20.12
N GLU A 140 19.13 -3.66 -21.38
CA GLU A 140 19.17 -2.23 -21.74
C GLU A 140 17.88 -1.52 -21.34
N TRP A 141 16.73 -2.18 -21.48
CA TRP A 141 15.44 -1.62 -21.09
C TRP A 141 15.39 -1.32 -19.59
N TRP A 142 15.85 -2.23 -18.73
CA TRP A 142 15.90 -1.99 -17.28
C TRP A 142 16.80 -0.82 -16.89
N ASN A 143 17.88 -0.57 -17.63
CA ASN A 143 18.80 0.54 -17.37
C ASN A 143 18.25 1.90 -17.83
N LYS A 144 17.43 1.91 -18.90
CA LYS A 144 16.74 3.12 -19.39
C LYS A 144 15.50 3.46 -18.56
N TRP A 145 14.89 2.44 -17.95
CA TRP A 145 13.70 2.60 -17.13
C TRP A 145 14.00 3.48 -15.91
N SER A 146 13.44 4.70 -15.95
CA SER A 146 13.54 5.70 -14.89
C SER A 146 12.14 6.07 -14.43
N VAL A 147 11.97 6.26 -13.12
CA VAL A 147 10.70 6.64 -12.51
C VAL A 147 10.37 8.07 -12.93
N LYS A 148 9.35 8.24 -13.77
CA LYS A 148 8.88 9.55 -14.23
C LYS A 148 7.46 9.78 -13.77
N GLU A 149 7.36 10.61 -12.74
CA GLU A 149 6.14 11.25 -12.22
C GLU A 149 4.96 10.35 -11.82
N LEU A 150 4.22 10.82 -10.83
CA LEU A 150 3.29 10.03 -10.05
C LEU A 150 1.90 10.07 -10.67
N LYS A 151 1.40 8.93 -11.15
CA LYS A 151 -0.04 8.76 -11.45
C LYS A 151 -0.61 7.66 -10.54
N PRO A 152 -1.69 7.94 -9.78
CA PRO A 152 -2.36 6.91 -9.01
C PRO A 152 -2.96 5.85 -9.93
N ILE A 153 -2.97 4.60 -9.46
CA ILE A 153 -3.78 3.53 -10.04
C ILE A 153 -5.12 3.51 -9.28
N GLN A 154 -6.20 3.02 -9.89
CA GLN A 154 -7.47 2.83 -9.19
C GLN A 154 -7.26 2.09 -7.86
N PHE A 155 -8.02 2.47 -6.82
CA PHE A 155 -7.87 1.94 -5.45
C PHE A 155 -6.61 2.37 -4.70
N THR A 156 -5.82 3.27 -5.29
CA THR A 156 -4.72 3.97 -4.61
C THR A 156 -5.05 5.46 -4.49
N GLY A 157 -4.37 6.16 -3.56
CA GLY A 157 -4.47 7.62 -3.47
C GLY A 157 -5.58 8.16 -2.56
N ALA A 158 -6.06 7.38 -1.59
CA ALA A 158 -6.88 7.92 -0.51
C ALA A 158 -6.11 9.04 0.23
N THR A 159 -6.74 10.19 0.43
CA THR A 159 -6.11 11.39 1.03
C THR A 159 -6.19 11.45 2.54
N HIS A 160 -7.04 10.61 3.15
CA HIS A 160 -7.21 10.61 4.59
C HIS A 160 -6.02 9.94 5.30
N ASN A 161 -5.58 10.54 6.40
CA ASN A 161 -4.69 9.90 7.35
C ASN A 161 -5.44 8.77 8.04
N ARG A 162 -4.92 7.53 7.96
CA ARG A 162 -5.57 6.37 8.57
C ARG A 162 -5.64 6.44 10.10
N SER A 163 -4.82 7.31 10.70
CA SER A 163 -4.81 7.63 12.14
C SER A 163 -4.92 6.40 13.03
N SER A 164 -4.10 5.39 12.75
CA SER A 164 -4.22 4.06 13.39
C SER A 164 -4.05 4.12 14.90
N PHE A 165 -3.25 5.05 15.42
CA PHE A 165 -3.06 5.28 16.85
C PHE A 165 -4.32 5.80 17.57
N LEU A 166 -5.31 6.34 16.85
CA LEU A 166 -6.60 6.77 17.42
C LEU A 166 -7.60 5.61 17.55
N ARG A 167 -7.31 4.45 16.98
CA ARG A 167 -8.25 3.31 16.98
C ARG A 167 -8.51 2.74 18.37
N THR A 168 -7.56 2.91 19.30
CA THR A 168 -7.71 2.47 20.70
C THR A 168 -8.35 3.52 21.60
N ASP A 169 -8.46 4.77 21.14
CA ASP A 169 -9.02 5.89 21.90
C ASP A 169 -10.55 5.89 21.77
N LYS A 170 -11.24 5.27 22.74
CA LYS A 170 -12.70 5.08 22.67
C LYS A 170 -13.44 6.42 22.73
N GLU A 171 -12.97 7.36 23.52
CA GLU A 171 -13.58 8.69 23.64
C GLU A 171 -13.46 9.44 22.31
N TYR A 172 -12.28 9.44 21.69
CA TYR A 172 -12.08 10.02 20.36
C TYR A 172 -12.99 9.37 19.33
N LEU A 173 -13.08 8.05 19.31
CA LEU A 173 -13.94 7.34 18.36
C LEU A 173 -15.42 7.68 18.56
N GLN A 174 -15.89 7.77 19.80
CA GLN A 174 -17.27 8.16 20.10
C GLN A 174 -17.58 9.60 19.66
N GLU A 175 -16.69 10.55 19.96
CA GLU A 175 -16.84 11.94 19.54
C GLU A 175 -16.74 12.08 18.01
N SER A 176 -15.77 11.42 17.39
CA SER A 176 -15.59 11.41 15.93
C SER A 176 -16.81 10.83 15.25
N LEU A 177 -17.34 9.70 15.71
CA LEU A 177 -18.51 9.07 15.12
C LEU A 177 -19.72 10.02 15.07
N LYS A 178 -19.93 10.80 16.15
CA LYS A 178 -21.07 11.71 16.33
C LYS A 178 -20.85 13.10 15.75
N ALA A 179 -19.65 13.42 15.26
CA ALA A 179 -19.34 14.75 14.75
C ALA A 179 -20.19 15.06 13.50
N PRO A 180 -20.78 16.27 13.37
CA PRO A 180 -21.54 16.66 12.16
C PRO A 180 -20.70 16.63 10.86
N THR A 181 -19.38 16.75 10.98
CA THR A 181 -18.44 16.68 9.87
C THR A 181 -18.15 15.26 9.43
N THR A 182 -18.52 14.23 10.20
CA THR A 182 -18.26 12.83 9.88
C THR A 182 -19.03 12.37 8.66
N ARG A 183 -18.38 11.49 7.88
CA ARG A 183 -18.88 10.95 6.63
C ARG A 183 -18.82 9.44 6.65
N PHE A 184 -19.97 8.81 6.41
CA PHE A 184 -20.11 7.36 6.38
C PHE A 184 -20.08 6.85 4.95
N VAL A 185 -19.15 5.95 4.63
CA VAL A 185 -19.18 5.09 3.46
C VAL A 185 -20.15 3.95 3.76
N ILE A 186 -21.31 3.96 3.11
CA ILE A 186 -22.36 2.98 3.36
C ILE A 186 -22.24 1.78 2.41
N PHE A 187 -22.35 0.59 2.99
CA PHE A 187 -22.52 -0.67 2.26
C PHE A 187 -23.87 -1.29 2.62
N ALA A 188 -24.52 -1.95 1.65
CA ALA A 188 -25.66 -2.84 1.90
C ALA A 188 -25.74 -3.84 0.75
N ASP A 189 -25.84 -5.13 1.08
CA ASP A 189 -25.97 -6.25 0.13
C ASP A 189 -25.06 -6.16 -1.10
N HIS A 190 -23.75 -5.93 -0.85
CA HIS A 190 -22.70 -5.78 -1.87
C HIS A 190 -22.69 -4.44 -2.64
N GLY A 191 -23.72 -3.62 -2.44
CA GLY A 191 -23.78 -2.25 -2.93
C GLY A 191 -22.99 -1.26 -2.07
N VAL A 192 -22.64 -0.14 -2.69
CA VAL A 192 -22.10 1.08 -2.07
C VAL A 192 -22.99 2.26 -2.47
N LEU A 193 -23.08 3.28 -1.61
CA LEU A 193 -23.89 4.47 -1.86
C LEU A 193 -23.20 5.44 -2.83
N PHE A 194 -23.93 5.88 -3.86
CA PHE A 194 -23.48 6.85 -4.87
C PHE A 194 -24.46 8.01 -5.02
N LYS A 195 -23.98 9.14 -5.54
CA LYS A 195 -24.83 10.28 -5.92
C LYS A 195 -25.48 10.02 -7.28
N SER A 196 -26.80 10.14 -7.39
CA SER A 196 -27.55 9.91 -8.64
C SER A 196 -27.14 10.86 -9.76
N THR A 197 -26.74 12.09 -9.44
CA THR A 197 -26.39 13.13 -10.42
C THR A 197 -25.00 12.96 -11.03
N SER A 198 -23.99 12.69 -10.20
CA SER A 198 -22.58 12.63 -10.64
C SER A 198 -22.01 11.22 -10.71
N ARG A 199 -22.69 10.21 -10.14
CA ARG A 199 -22.15 8.87 -9.89
C ARG A 199 -20.85 8.86 -9.07
N ALA A 200 -20.58 9.95 -8.37
CA ALA A 200 -19.50 10.04 -7.38
C ALA A 200 -19.89 9.27 -6.11
N LEU A 201 -18.89 8.99 -5.27
CA LEU A 201 -19.13 8.37 -3.97
C LEU A 201 -20.05 9.28 -3.13
N ALA A 202 -21.13 8.71 -2.58
CA ALA A 202 -21.98 9.40 -1.63
C ALA A 202 -21.62 9.01 -0.20
N PHE A 203 -21.90 9.93 0.71
CA PHE A 203 -21.71 9.73 2.14
C PHE A 203 -23.01 9.99 2.86
N ALA A 204 -23.30 9.20 3.89
CA ALA A 204 -24.31 9.54 4.87
C ALA A 204 -23.69 10.36 6.01
N THR A 205 -24.51 11.14 6.70
CA THR A 205 -24.15 11.84 7.96
C THR A 205 -24.52 10.99 9.17
N TYR A 206 -24.12 11.41 10.38
CA TYR A 206 -24.55 10.72 11.61
C TYR A 206 -26.07 10.75 11.77
N GLU A 207 -26.71 11.90 11.52
CA GLU A 207 -28.18 12.06 11.57
C GLU A 207 -28.88 11.08 10.63
N ASP A 208 -28.32 10.81 9.45
CA ASP A 208 -28.93 9.89 8.51
C ASP A 208 -28.89 8.43 9.02
N VAL A 209 -27.96 8.04 9.90
CA VAL A 209 -27.74 6.63 10.29
C VAL A 209 -27.90 6.35 11.79
N GLU A 210 -28.19 7.36 12.61
CA GLU A 210 -28.21 7.24 14.07
C GLU A 210 -29.16 6.15 14.58
N GLN A 211 -30.29 5.94 13.88
CA GLN A 211 -31.29 4.91 14.21
C GLN A 211 -30.73 3.48 14.23
N PHE A 212 -29.62 3.23 13.53
CA PHE A 212 -28.98 1.91 13.46
C PHE A 212 -27.83 1.72 14.45
N LEU A 213 -27.30 2.80 15.02
CA LEU A 213 -26.08 2.78 15.83
C LEU A 213 -26.36 2.50 17.32
N GLY A 214 -27.56 2.85 17.81
CA GLY A 214 -27.89 2.74 19.23
C GLY A 214 -27.09 3.71 20.10
N SER A 215 -27.13 3.52 21.43
CA SER A 215 -26.49 4.43 22.39
C SER A 215 -24.97 4.22 22.52
N ASP A 216 -24.49 3.00 22.31
CA ASP A 216 -23.08 2.61 22.40
C ASP A 216 -22.63 1.72 21.22
N PRO A 217 -22.55 2.28 20.00
CA PRO A 217 -22.24 1.54 18.78
C PRO A 217 -20.86 0.86 18.78
N LEU A 218 -19.92 1.32 19.62
CA LEU A 218 -18.57 0.75 19.64
C LEU A 218 -18.50 -0.58 20.39
N ASN A 219 -19.39 -0.81 21.36
CA ASN A 219 -19.44 -2.06 22.12
C ASN A 219 -20.69 -2.89 21.81
N ASN A 220 -21.81 -2.25 21.42
CA ASN A 220 -23.13 -2.87 21.28
C ASN A 220 -23.82 -2.54 19.95
N LEU A 221 -23.10 -2.70 18.84
CA LEU A 221 -23.71 -2.57 17.51
C LEU A 221 -24.72 -3.71 17.26
N PRO A 222 -25.90 -3.44 16.68
CA PRO A 222 -26.85 -4.49 16.32
C PRO A 222 -26.22 -5.61 15.50
N GLU A 223 -26.61 -6.86 15.79
CA GLU A 223 -26.10 -8.03 15.09
C GLU A 223 -26.37 -7.92 13.58
N GLY A 224 -25.37 -8.30 12.78
CA GLY A 224 -25.42 -8.26 11.32
C GLY A 224 -24.95 -6.95 10.69
N LEU A 225 -24.72 -5.90 11.49
CA LEU A 225 -24.09 -4.65 11.03
C LEU A 225 -22.56 -4.69 11.25
N VAL A 226 -21.84 -3.84 10.51
CA VAL A 226 -20.40 -3.60 10.73
C VAL A 226 -20.13 -2.11 10.76
N LEU A 227 -19.37 -1.67 11.75
CA LEU A 227 -18.89 -0.29 11.87
C LEU A 227 -17.36 -0.30 11.95
N ALA A 228 -16.69 0.51 11.13
CA ALA A 228 -15.24 0.63 11.16
C ALA A 228 -14.76 2.07 10.90
N PHE A 229 -13.81 2.55 11.70
CA PHE A 229 -13.14 3.83 11.53
C PHE A 229 -12.11 3.72 10.39
N LEU A 230 -12.15 4.64 9.43
CA LEU A 230 -11.26 4.63 8.27
C LEU A 230 -10.09 5.59 8.46
N GLY A 231 -10.32 6.71 9.15
CA GLY A 231 -9.31 7.71 9.45
C GLY A 231 -9.89 9.12 9.42
N VAL A 232 -8.99 10.11 9.30
CA VAL A 232 -9.32 11.53 9.30
C VAL A 232 -8.74 12.18 8.06
N ASP A 233 -9.56 12.91 7.32
CA ASP A 233 -9.07 13.82 6.30
C ASP A 233 -8.67 15.15 6.94
N GLU A 234 -7.36 15.39 6.98
CA GLU A 234 -6.73 16.56 7.59
C GLU A 234 -6.36 17.62 6.53
N THR A 235 -6.68 17.41 5.25
CA THR A 235 -6.26 18.31 4.15
C THR A 235 -6.79 19.74 4.31
N GLY A 236 -7.98 19.89 4.92
CA GLY A 236 -8.57 21.18 5.27
C GLY A 236 -7.83 21.95 6.38
N ASN A 237 -6.90 21.32 7.10
CA ASN A 237 -6.22 21.91 8.26
C ASN A 237 -5.31 23.09 7.90
N SER A 238 -4.93 23.20 6.63
CA SER A 238 -4.13 24.32 6.10
C SER A 238 -4.92 25.62 5.93
N GLN A 239 -6.25 25.60 5.96
CA GLN A 239 -7.10 26.79 5.87
C GLN A 239 -7.39 27.39 7.26
N PRO A 240 -7.94 28.61 7.40
CA PRO A 240 -8.47 29.08 8.68
C PRO A 240 -9.65 28.22 9.16
N GLN A 241 -9.82 28.07 10.47
CA GLN A 241 -11.00 27.40 11.04
C GLN A 241 -12.26 28.19 10.67
N GLN A 242 -13.28 27.52 10.12
CA GLN A 242 -14.54 28.17 9.78
C GLN A 242 -15.51 28.18 10.97
N GLU A 243 -16.40 29.17 10.99
CA GLU A 243 -17.44 29.27 12.02
C GLU A 243 -18.37 28.04 11.94
N GLY A 244 -18.53 27.33 13.07
CA GLY A 244 -19.29 26.06 13.14
C GLY A 244 -18.47 24.79 12.95
N GLU A 245 -17.15 24.89 12.72
CA GLU A 245 -16.28 23.72 12.57
C GLU A 245 -16.02 23.02 13.92
N VAL A 246 -16.48 21.77 14.02
CA VAL A 246 -16.34 20.94 15.24
C VAL A 246 -14.97 20.29 15.29
N LEU A 247 -14.21 20.58 16.35
CA LEU A 247 -12.94 19.92 16.66
C LEU A 247 -13.20 18.68 17.52
N VAL A 248 -12.67 17.54 17.11
CA VAL A 248 -12.74 16.30 17.90
C VAL A 248 -11.43 16.16 18.67
N ARG A 249 -11.48 16.27 20.01
CA ARG A 249 -10.30 16.33 20.88
C ARG A 249 -9.18 17.26 20.38
N GLY A 250 -9.56 18.46 19.91
CA GLY A 250 -8.63 19.48 19.41
C GLY A 250 -8.05 19.19 18.02
N ARG A 251 -8.49 18.11 17.36
CA ARG A 251 -8.14 17.79 15.97
C ARG A 251 -9.19 18.32 15.03
N ARG A 252 -8.70 18.96 13.97
CA ARG A 252 -9.51 19.39 12.84
C ARG A 252 -9.43 18.33 11.74
N GLY A 253 -10.56 18.10 11.07
CA GLY A 253 -10.65 17.18 9.93
C GLY A 253 -11.99 16.48 9.82
N VAL A 254 -12.19 15.80 8.69
CA VAL A 254 -13.40 15.00 8.42
C VAL A 254 -13.13 13.55 8.82
N GLY A 255 -13.88 13.05 9.80
CA GLY A 255 -13.83 11.64 10.18
C GLY A 255 -14.51 10.77 9.13
N TYR A 256 -13.82 9.74 8.64
CA TYR A 256 -14.40 8.74 7.74
C TYR A 256 -14.68 7.44 8.49
N TRP A 257 -15.89 6.91 8.29
CA TRP A 257 -16.33 5.64 8.84
C TRP A 257 -16.94 4.78 7.74
N ALA A 258 -16.78 3.46 7.82
CA ALA A 258 -17.53 2.49 7.03
C ALA A 258 -18.67 1.94 7.88
N LEU A 259 -19.88 1.88 7.32
CA LEU A 259 -21.04 1.26 7.93
C LEU A 259 -21.69 0.28 6.94
N ASP A 260 -21.71 -1.00 7.29
CA ASP A 260 -22.42 -2.04 6.53
C ASP A 260 -23.79 -2.28 7.13
N LEU A 261 -24.81 -1.98 6.35
CA LEU A 261 -26.23 -2.18 6.60
C LEU A 261 -26.77 -3.44 5.91
N SER A 262 -25.92 -4.42 5.58
CA SER A 262 -26.41 -5.67 4.98
C SER A 262 -27.23 -6.53 5.94
N ALA A 263 -27.20 -6.25 7.25
CA ALA A 263 -28.05 -6.89 8.27
C ALA A 263 -28.16 -8.43 8.16
N ARG A 264 -27.03 -9.09 7.90
CA ARG A 264 -26.98 -10.55 7.72
C ARG A 264 -27.27 -11.22 9.06
N ASN A 265 -28.22 -12.16 9.06
CA ASN A 265 -28.71 -12.84 10.27
C ASN A 265 -29.32 -11.90 11.33
N SER A 266 -29.76 -10.70 10.93
CA SER A 266 -30.46 -9.77 11.81
C SER A 266 -31.97 -10.01 11.85
N THR A 267 -32.65 -9.30 12.77
CA THR A 267 -34.11 -9.30 12.88
C THR A 267 -34.78 -8.74 11.62
N GLN A 268 -36.01 -9.20 11.33
CA GLN A 268 -36.80 -8.68 10.21
C GLN A 268 -37.05 -7.17 10.34
N GLN A 269 -37.32 -6.72 11.57
CA GLN A 269 -37.50 -5.30 11.88
C GLN A 269 -36.31 -4.43 11.44
N LEU A 270 -35.07 -4.89 11.64
CA LEU A 270 -33.89 -4.13 11.21
C LEU A 270 -33.79 -4.08 9.67
N LYS A 271 -34.12 -5.18 8.99
CA LYS A 271 -34.13 -5.25 7.52
C LYS A 271 -35.16 -4.29 6.93
N ASP A 272 -36.38 -4.28 7.46
CA ASP A 272 -37.46 -3.39 7.01
C ASP A 272 -37.09 -1.90 7.23
N ALA A 273 -36.42 -1.60 8.35
CA ALA A 273 -35.91 -0.26 8.63
C ALA A 273 -34.82 0.19 7.64
N ILE A 274 -33.95 -0.73 7.22
CA ILE A 274 -32.88 -0.46 6.23
C ILE A 274 -33.45 -0.26 4.83
N GLU A 275 -34.47 -1.05 4.45
CA GLU A 275 -35.19 -0.86 3.18
C GLU A 275 -35.87 0.51 3.13
N THR A 276 -36.58 0.86 4.21
CA THR A 276 -37.23 2.18 4.36
C THR A 276 -36.21 3.32 4.27
N TRP A 277 -35.08 3.16 4.96
CA TRP A 277 -33.97 4.13 4.94
C TRP A 277 -33.36 4.27 3.54
N THR A 278 -33.21 3.18 2.80
CA THR A 278 -32.65 3.19 1.44
C THR A 278 -33.53 4.01 0.49
N ASN A 279 -34.86 3.91 0.63
CA ASN A 279 -35.79 4.76 -0.13
C ASN A 279 -35.69 6.24 0.31
N THR A 280 -35.60 6.48 1.62
CA THR A 280 -35.51 7.84 2.17
C THR A 280 -34.22 8.55 1.75
N ILE A 281 -33.06 7.89 1.81
CA ILE A 281 -31.79 8.49 1.40
C ILE A 281 -31.77 8.79 -0.10
N ALA A 282 -32.45 7.96 -0.90
CA ALA A 282 -32.60 8.18 -2.33
C ALA A 282 -33.42 9.42 -2.65
N GLU A 283 -34.55 9.61 -1.97
CA GLU A 283 -35.42 10.78 -2.16
C GLU A 283 -34.83 12.07 -1.56
N LYS A 284 -34.34 12.01 -0.32
CA LYS A 284 -33.85 13.17 0.44
C LYS A 284 -32.58 13.77 -0.17
N HIS A 285 -31.64 12.93 -0.58
CA HIS A 285 -30.30 13.36 -1.00
C HIS A 285 -29.99 13.08 -2.48
N GLY A 286 -30.89 12.40 -3.20
CA GLY A 286 -30.61 11.98 -4.57
C GLY A 286 -29.46 10.97 -4.63
N HIS A 287 -29.46 10.00 -3.72
CA HIS A 287 -28.47 8.93 -3.66
C HIS A 287 -29.04 7.60 -4.16
N TYR A 288 -28.19 6.62 -4.45
CA TYR A 288 -28.63 5.26 -4.80
C TYR A 288 -27.55 4.23 -4.46
N MET A 289 -27.97 2.99 -4.22
CA MET A 289 -27.05 1.87 -4.02
C MET A 289 -26.66 1.26 -5.37
N ALA A 290 -25.36 1.02 -5.56
CA ALA A 290 -24.85 0.38 -6.76
C ALA A 290 -23.85 -0.72 -6.41
N GLU A 291 -23.88 -1.81 -7.16
CA GLU A 291 -22.88 -2.88 -7.06
C GLU A 291 -21.46 -2.33 -7.12
N MET A 292 -20.68 -2.63 -6.09
CA MET A 292 -19.39 -1.97 -5.87
C MET A 292 -18.42 -2.22 -7.03
N ARG A 293 -18.29 -3.47 -7.50
CA ARG A 293 -17.28 -3.82 -8.51
C ARG A 293 -17.43 -3.05 -9.83
N PRO A 294 -18.60 -3.02 -10.50
CA PRO A 294 -18.76 -2.22 -11.71
C PRO A 294 -18.71 -0.72 -11.44
N ALA A 295 -19.28 -0.24 -10.32
CA ALA A 295 -19.35 1.19 -10.01
C ALA A 295 -17.99 1.78 -9.61
N ALA A 296 -17.14 1.00 -8.95
CA ALA A 296 -15.84 1.44 -8.45
C ALA A 296 -14.89 1.90 -9.56
N PHE A 297 -15.07 1.45 -10.79
CA PHE A 297 -14.26 1.88 -11.93
C PHE A 297 -14.66 3.25 -12.49
N GLY A 298 -15.78 3.83 -12.05
CA GLY A 298 -16.17 5.21 -12.35
C GLY A 298 -15.72 6.23 -11.30
N LEU A 299 -15.20 5.76 -10.15
CA LEU A 299 -14.75 6.61 -9.06
C LEU A 299 -13.40 7.28 -9.38
N THR A 300 -13.18 8.45 -8.78
CA THR A 300 -11.83 9.05 -8.73
C THR A 300 -10.87 8.16 -7.96
N TYR A 301 -9.56 8.41 -8.11
CA TYR A 301 -8.54 7.66 -7.37
C TYR A 301 -8.72 7.79 -5.86
N GLN A 302 -8.99 9.00 -5.37
CA GLN A 302 -9.21 9.28 -3.95
C GLN A 302 -10.41 8.51 -3.39
N GLU A 303 -11.56 8.58 -4.09
CA GLU A 303 -12.78 7.87 -3.69
C GLU A 303 -12.58 6.36 -3.73
N SER A 304 -11.97 5.84 -4.80
CA SER A 304 -11.74 4.41 -4.94
C SER A 304 -10.77 3.89 -3.89
N GLY A 305 -9.73 4.64 -3.52
CA GLY A 305 -8.82 4.30 -2.42
C GLY A 305 -9.55 4.20 -1.07
N LEU A 306 -10.41 5.16 -0.76
CA LEU A 306 -11.23 5.13 0.46
C LEU A 306 -12.19 3.93 0.47
N VAL A 307 -12.88 3.69 -0.65
CA VAL A 307 -13.81 2.57 -0.82
C VAL A 307 -13.10 1.22 -0.75
N ALA A 308 -11.88 1.10 -1.28
CA ALA A 308 -11.09 -0.13 -1.20
C ALA A 308 -10.73 -0.48 0.24
N GLN A 309 -10.29 0.50 1.03
CA GLN A 309 -10.04 0.31 2.46
C GLN A 309 -11.33 -0.08 3.19
N ALA A 310 -12.39 0.70 2.99
CA ALA A 310 -13.67 0.49 3.64
C ALA A 310 -14.22 -0.92 3.36
N ARG A 311 -14.22 -1.32 2.09
CA ARG A 311 -14.68 -2.65 1.66
C ARG A 311 -13.85 -3.75 2.28
N SER A 312 -12.53 -3.65 2.26
CA SER A 312 -11.63 -4.70 2.75
C SER A 312 -11.85 -4.94 4.24
N VAL A 313 -11.98 -3.87 5.03
CA VAL A 313 -12.25 -3.95 6.47
C VAL A 313 -13.66 -4.46 6.75
N VAL A 314 -14.68 -3.99 6.02
CA VAL A 314 -16.05 -4.49 6.15
C VAL A 314 -16.14 -5.98 5.78
N ASP A 315 -15.51 -6.41 4.68
CA ASP A 315 -15.49 -7.81 4.25
C ASP A 315 -14.89 -8.72 5.32
N TRP A 316 -13.72 -8.33 5.85
CA TRP A 316 -13.05 -9.07 6.90
C TRP A 316 -13.92 -9.18 8.16
N ASN A 317 -14.53 -8.08 8.60
CA ASN A 317 -15.42 -8.07 9.76
C ASN A 317 -16.64 -8.99 9.57
N LYS A 318 -17.20 -9.07 8.36
CA LYS A 318 -18.33 -9.97 8.05
C LYS A 318 -17.94 -11.44 8.06
N ARG A 319 -16.73 -11.78 7.61
CA ARG A 319 -16.26 -13.18 7.53
C ARG A 319 -15.66 -13.70 8.84
N ASN A 320 -15.19 -12.81 9.71
CA ASN A 320 -14.43 -13.17 10.93
C ASN A 320 -15.24 -12.89 12.21
N GLN A 321 -16.54 -13.19 12.19
CA GLN A 321 -17.45 -13.02 13.34
C GLN A 321 -17.14 -13.98 14.50
N PHE A 322 -16.47 -15.09 14.25
CA PHE A 322 -16.09 -16.09 15.24
C PHE A 322 -14.56 -16.22 15.31
N CYS A 323 -14.04 -16.48 16.49
CA CYS A 323 -12.61 -16.61 16.74
C CYS A 323 -12.05 -17.87 16.07
N ALA A 324 -11.04 -17.70 15.22
CA ALA A 324 -10.34 -18.82 14.60
C ALA A 324 -9.65 -19.76 15.62
N GLY A 325 -9.31 -19.24 16.81
CA GLY A 325 -8.65 -20.03 17.87
C GLY A 325 -9.59 -20.89 18.72
N CYS A 326 -10.86 -20.53 18.88
CA CYS A 326 -11.78 -21.26 19.79
C CYS A 326 -13.25 -21.30 19.37
N GLY A 327 -13.64 -20.66 18.27
CA GLY A 327 -15.03 -20.63 17.77
C GLY A 327 -15.99 -19.69 18.50
N THR A 328 -15.55 -18.98 19.56
CA THR A 328 -16.38 -17.99 20.27
C THR A 328 -16.67 -16.78 19.40
N LYS A 329 -17.86 -16.19 19.49
CA LYS A 329 -18.23 -14.95 18.77
C LYS A 329 -17.31 -13.80 19.21
N ASN A 330 -16.66 -13.15 18.24
CA ASN A 330 -15.70 -12.08 18.47
C ASN A 330 -16.38 -10.74 18.78
N LEU A 331 -15.77 -9.97 19.67
CA LEU A 331 -15.99 -8.53 19.80
C LEU A 331 -15.22 -7.77 18.71
N SER A 332 -15.80 -6.67 18.25
CA SER A 332 -15.12 -5.69 17.40
C SER A 332 -14.36 -4.70 18.29
N LEU A 333 -13.07 -4.52 18.03
CA LEU A 333 -12.19 -3.64 18.78
C LEU A 333 -11.42 -2.73 17.82
N GLU A 334 -10.70 -1.76 18.38
CA GLU A 334 -9.81 -0.87 17.64
C GLU A 334 -10.49 -0.19 16.43
N GLY A 335 -11.68 0.37 16.65
CA GLY A 335 -12.48 1.00 15.60
C GLY A 335 -12.81 0.05 14.43
N GLY A 336 -12.99 -1.25 14.68
CA GLY A 336 -13.29 -2.25 13.65
C GLY A 336 -12.06 -2.86 12.98
N HIS A 337 -10.84 -2.58 13.45
CA HIS A 337 -9.58 -3.14 12.92
C HIS A 337 -9.00 -4.27 13.77
N LYS A 338 -9.74 -4.73 14.78
CA LYS A 338 -9.37 -5.91 15.56
C LYS A 338 -10.59 -6.73 15.97
N ARG A 339 -10.43 -8.05 16.00
CA ARG A 339 -11.44 -9.01 16.46
C ARG A 339 -10.84 -9.84 17.57
N SER A 340 -11.54 -9.94 18.69
CA SER A 340 -11.04 -10.65 19.87
C SER A 340 -12.17 -11.37 20.59
N CYS A 341 -11.85 -12.48 21.26
CA CYS A 341 -12.78 -13.14 22.17
C CYS A 341 -13.23 -12.18 23.28
N PRO A 342 -14.48 -12.28 23.74
CA PRO A 342 -14.95 -11.57 24.92
C PRO A 342 -14.27 -12.11 26.19
N PRO A 343 -14.29 -11.33 27.29
CA PRO A 343 -13.99 -11.86 28.62
C PRO A 343 -14.92 -13.04 28.97
N THR A 344 -14.47 -13.88 29.89
CA THR A 344 -15.22 -15.00 30.47
C THR A 344 -15.40 -14.79 31.98
N VAL A 345 -16.38 -15.45 32.58
CA VAL A 345 -16.60 -15.36 34.03
C VAL A 345 -15.95 -16.55 34.73
N ASN A 346 -15.11 -16.29 35.74
CA ASN A 346 -14.48 -17.36 36.53
C ASN A 346 -15.47 -17.96 37.56
N LYS A 347 -15.04 -18.99 38.30
CA LYS A 347 -15.88 -19.62 39.34
C LYS A 347 -16.29 -18.69 40.49
N ALA A 348 -15.55 -17.59 40.69
CA ALA A 348 -15.84 -16.58 41.70
C ALA A 348 -16.80 -15.49 41.21
N GLY A 349 -17.25 -15.55 39.94
CA GLY A 349 -18.14 -14.56 39.35
C GLY A 349 -17.43 -13.33 38.78
N GLU A 350 -16.10 -13.35 38.70
CA GLU A 350 -15.31 -12.22 38.18
C GLU A 350 -15.10 -12.35 36.67
N GLU A 351 -15.21 -11.22 35.95
CA GLU A 351 -14.80 -11.15 34.56
C GLU A 351 -13.27 -11.27 34.44
N VAL A 352 -12.83 -12.29 33.74
CA VAL A 352 -11.42 -12.58 33.45
C VAL A 352 -11.24 -12.76 31.95
N GLN A 353 -10.06 -12.43 31.45
CA GLN A 353 -9.72 -12.69 30.05
C GLN A 353 -9.82 -14.20 29.76
N SER A 354 -10.45 -14.55 28.64
CA SER A 354 -10.58 -15.95 28.25
C SER A 354 -9.21 -16.60 28.01
N ASP A 355 -9.05 -17.89 28.30
CA ASP A 355 -7.82 -18.65 27.96
C ASP A 355 -7.82 -19.05 26.48
N CYS A 356 -7.97 -18.07 25.58
CA CYS A 356 -7.96 -18.28 24.14
C CYS A 356 -6.59 -17.91 23.55
N LEU A 357 -6.17 -18.60 22.49
CA LEU A 357 -4.98 -18.25 21.71
C LEU A 357 -5.00 -16.78 21.26
N ALA A 358 -6.18 -16.21 20.97
CA ALA A 358 -6.38 -14.81 20.58
C ALA A 358 -5.82 -13.80 21.61
N HIS A 359 -5.63 -14.21 22.86
CA HIS A 359 -5.09 -13.39 23.93
C HIS A 359 -3.61 -13.68 24.27
N LYS A 360 -3.02 -14.68 23.60
CA LYS A 360 -1.62 -15.09 23.84
C LYS A 360 -0.71 -14.38 22.85
N GLY A 361 -0.34 -13.14 23.16
CA GLY A 361 0.51 -12.31 22.31
C GLY A 361 -0.22 -11.73 21.09
N VAL A 362 0.53 -11.39 20.05
CA VAL A 362 -0.01 -10.82 18.81
C VAL A 362 -0.36 -11.95 17.85
N GLN A 363 -1.65 -12.08 17.52
CA GLN A 363 -2.15 -13.12 16.63
C GLN A 363 -2.70 -12.52 15.35
N ASN A 364 -2.18 -12.92 14.19
CA ASN A 364 -2.54 -12.34 12.89
C ASN A 364 -4.04 -12.44 12.56
N PHE A 365 -4.71 -13.53 12.96
CA PHE A 365 -6.13 -13.77 12.70
C PHE A 365 -7.06 -12.80 13.45
N THR A 366 -6.52 -12.03 14.40
CA THR A 366 -7.26 -10.96 15.09
C THR A 366 -7.26 -9.64 14.33
N TYR A 367 -6.51 -9.54 13.22
CA TYR A 367 -6.38 -8.33 12.41
C TYR A 367 -6.86 -8.54 10.96
N PRO A 368 -7.24 -7.47 10.23
CA PRO A 368 -7.61 -7.55 8.82
C PRO A 368 -6.55 -8.23 7.96
N ARG A 369 -7.00 -9.14 7.10
CA ARG A 369 -6.14 -9.90 6.18
C ARG A 369 -5.89 -9.12 4.90
N THR A 370 -4.68 -9.20 4.35
CA THR A 370 -4.33 -8.71 3.01
C THR A 370 -3.57 -9.81 2.30
N ASP A 371 -4.08 -10.26 1.16
CA ASP A 371 -3.53 -11.40 0.43
C ASP A 371 -2.58 -10.91 -0.68
N PRO A 372 -1.26 -11.16 -0.59
CA PRO A 372 -0.32 -10.78 -1.63
C PRO A 372 -0.56 -11.59 -2.91
N VAL A 373 -0.69 -10.89 -4.04
CA VAL A 373 -0.86 -11.48 -5.37
C VAL A 373 0.20 -10.89 -6.28
N VAL A 374 1.02 -11.73 -6.89
CA VAL A 374 1.98 -11.29 -7.90
C VAL A 374 1.29 -11.23 -9.26
N ILE A 375 1.57 -10.21 -10.07
CA ILE A 375 1.10 -10.10 -11.46
C ILE A 375 2.24 -9.71 -12.38
N VAL A 376 2.52 -10.54 -13.37
CA VAL A 376 3.80 -10.53 -14.08
C VAL A 376 3.62 -10.20 -15.56
N CYS A 377 4.27 -9.12 -16.00
CA CYS A 377 4.53 -8.85 -17.40
C CYS A 377 5.81 -9.59 -17.80
N VAL A 378 5.62 -10.76 -18.43
CA VAL A 378 6.70 -11.64 -18.87
C VAL A 378 7.19 -11.18 -20.23
N ILE A 379 8.45 -10.78 -20.32
CA ILE A 379 9.07 -10.14 -21.47
C ILE A 379 10.05 -11.14 -22.10
N SER A 380 10.03 -11.24 -23.44
CA SER A 380 11.00 -12.06 -24.19
C SER A 380 12.43 -11.51 -24.03
N ALA A 381 13.44 -12.36 -24.16
CA ALA A 381 14.86 -12.03 -24.08
C ALA A 381 15.26 -10.97 -25.12
N ASP A 382 14.65 -11.03 -26.32
CA ASP A 382 14.79 -10.03 -27.39
C ASP A 382 14.07 -8.68 -27.09
N ASN A 383 13.27 -8.61 -26.01
CA ASN A 383 12.47 -7.45 -25.61
C ASN A 383 11.44 -6.97 -26.66
N GLU A 384 11.06 -7.85 -27.60
CA GLU A 384 10.11 -7.54 -28.66
C GLU A 384 8.68 -8.01 -28.35
N ARG A 385 8.52 -8.96 -27.43
CA ARG A 385 7.25 -9.63 -27.13
C ARG A 385 6.98 -9.73 -25.63
N VAL A 386 5.70 -9.87 -25.29
CA VAL A 386 5.22 -10.23 -23.95
C VAL A 386 4.28 -11.42 -24.00
N LEU A 387 4.36 -12.28 -22.99
CA LEU A 387 3.44 -13.40 -22.81
C LEU A 387 2.21 -12.92 -22.03
N LEU A 388 1.02 -13.19 -22.57
CA LEU A 388 -0.25 -12.93 -21.89
C LEU A 388 -1.12 -14.18 -21.89
N GLY A 389 -1.93 -14.32 -20.84
CA GLY A 389 -2.90 -15.40 -20.67
C GLY A 389 -4.34 -14.90 -20.69
N ARG A 390 -5.28 -15.83 -20.86
CA ARG A 390 -6.72 -15.59 -20.68
C ARG A 390 -7.42 -16.78 -20.04
N GLN A 391 -8.49 -16.50 -19.31
CA GLN A 391 -9.40 -17.51 -18.78
C GLN A 391 -10.61 -17.69 -19.71
N ALA A 392 -11.20 -18.89 -19.70
CA ALA A 392 -12.36 -19.24 -20.53
C ALA A 392 -13.57 -18.33 -20.30
N ILE A 393 -13.77 -17.85 -19.07
CA ILE A 393 -14.90 -16.99 -18.69
C ILE A 393 -14.77 -15.55 -19.21
N TRP A 394 -13.58 -15.13 -19.67
CA TRP A 394 -13.34 -13.76 -20.12
C TRP A 394 -13.87 -13.51 -21.53
N PRO A 395 -14.27 -12.27 -21.87
CA PRO A 395 -14.66 -11.91 -23.24
C PRO A 395 -13.60 -12.34 -24.25
N LYS A 396 -14.03 -12.86 -25.41
CA LYS A 396 -13.11 -13.27 -26.49
C LYS A 396 -12.15 -12.13 -26.87
N GLY A 397 -10.90 -12.48 -27.12
CA GLY A 397 -9.83 -11.54 -27.46
C GLY A 397 -9.20 -10.83 -26.26
N MET A 398 -9.75 -10.98 -25.05
CA MET A 398 -9.19 -10.36 -23.85
C MET A 398 -8.06 -11.19 -23.25
N TYR A 399 -6.89 -10.57 -23.08
CA TYR A 399 -5.68 -11.14 -22.50
C TYR A 399 -5.11 -10.20 -21.43
N SER A 400 -4.44 -10.78 -20.45
CA SER A 400 -3.79 -10.05 -19.35
C SER A 400 -2.48 -10.72 -18.96
N CYS A 401 -1.68 -10.01 -18.17
CA CYS A 401 -0.55 -10.58 -17.44
C CYS A 401 -1.00 -11.76 -16.57
N LEU A 402 -0.10 -12.73 -16.39
CA LEU A 402 -0.28 -13.89 -15.51
C LEU A 402 -0.21 -13.45 -14.05
N ALA A 403 -1.02 -14.04 -13.18
CA ALA A 403 -1.14 -13.57 -11.80
C ALA A 403 -1.60 -14.66 -10.84
N GLY A 404 -0.97 -14.68 -9.65
CA GLY A 404 -1.18 -15.71 -8.64
C GLY A 404 -0.96 -15.24 -7.23
N PHE A 405 -1.52 -15.98 -6.27
CA PHE A 405 -1.22 -15.76 -4.86
C PHE A 405 0.23 -16.11 -4.55
N VAL A 406 0.86 -15.32 -3.69
CA VAL A 406 2.16 -15.68 -3.10
C VAL A 406 1.91 -16.68 -1.99
N GLU A 407 2.61 -17.81 -2.01
CA GLU A 407 2.44 -18.87 -1.02
C GLU A 407 3.26 -18.63 0.26
N PRO A 408 2.87 -19.25 1.39
CA PRO A 408 3.63 -19.16 2.63
C PRO A 408 5.09 -19.62 2.45
N GLY A 409 6.02 -18.71 2.73
CA GLY A 409 7.46 -18.98 2.63
C GLY A 409 8.09 -18.51 1.31
N GLU A 410 7.29 -18.03 0.34
CA GLU A 410 7.80 -17.47 -0.90
C GLU A 410 8.15 -15.98 -0.77
N SER A 411 9.24 -15.58 -1.41
CA SER A 411 9.44 -14.21 -1.88
C SER A 411 8.52 -13.90 -3.07
N LEU A 412 8.36 -12.62 -3.41
CA LEU A 412 7.58 -12.20 -4.58
C LEU A 412 8.14 -12.77 -5.87
N GLU A 413 9.47 -12.85 -5.96
CA GLU A 413 10.19 -13.35 -7.12
C GLU A 413 10.07 -14.87 -7.25
N GLU A 414 9.96 -15.60 -6.15
CA GLU A 414 9.66 -17.04 -6.17
C GLU A 414 8.22 -17.30 -6.61
N GLY A 415 7.24 -16.58 -6.02
CA GLY A 415 5.84 -16.69 -6.44
C GLY A 415 5.65 -16.35 -7.92
N ALA A 416 6.33 -15.31 -8.43
CA ALA A 416 6.31 -14.98 -9.86
C ALA A 416 6.82 -16.13 -10.74
N ARG A 417 7.93 -16.75 -10.33
CA ARG A 417 8.56 -17.86 -11.07
C ARG A 417 7.70 -19.12 -11.05
N ARG A 418 7.11 -19.45 -9.90
CA ARG A 418 6.23 -20.59 -9.75
C ARG A 418 4.99 -20.40 -10.62
N GLU A 419 4.28 -19.30 -10.43
CA GLU A 419 3.00 -19.05 -11.10
C GLU A 419 3.13 -19.10 -12.63
N VAL A 420 4.10 -18.38 -13.20
CA VAL A 420 4.28 -18.34 -14.65
C VAL A 420 4.68 -19.71 -15.20
N LYS A 421 5.47 -20.48 -14.45
CA LYS A 421 5.86 -21.82 -14.86
C LYS A 421 4.67 -22.78 -14.84
N GLU A 422 3.82 -22.73 -13.83
CA GLU A 422 2.63 -23.59 -13.68
C GLU A 422 1.59 -23.29 -14.78
N GLU A 423 1.32 -22.01 -15.03
CA GLU A 423 0.28 -21.59 -15.98
C GLU A 423 0.71 -21.69 -17.45
N SER A 424 2.02 -21.65 -17.75
CA SER A 424 2.51 -21.51 -19.14
C SER A 424 3.74 -22.35 -19.53
N GLY A 425 4.42 -22.97 -18.56
CA GLY A 425 5.70 -23.66 -18.78
C GLY A 425 6.91 -22.74 -18.98
N ILE A 426 6.73 -21.41 -18.98
CA ILE A 426 7.80 -20.44 -19.15
C ILE A 426 8.53 -20.23 -17.82
N ARG A 427 9.86 -20.33 -17.84
CA ARG A 427 10.75 -20.07 -16.70
C ARG A 427 11.19 -18.62 -16.71
N LEU A 428 11.19 -18.00 -15.54
CA LEU A 428 11.62 -16.61 -15.39
C LEU A 428 13.03 -16.47 -14.81
N GLY A 429 13.75 -15.49 -15.33
CA GLY A 429 15.06 -15.04 -14.87
C GLY A 429 14.93 -13.93 -13.84
N HIS A 430 15.43 -12.75 -14.19
CA HIS A 430 15.32 -11.57 -13.35
C HIS A 430 13.85 -11.12 -13.23
N VAL A 431 13.41 -10.80 -12.00
CA VAL A 431 12.07 -10.31 -11.69
C VAL A 431 12.24 -8.95 -11.01
N ARG A 432 11.59 -7.92 -11.53
CA ARG A 432 11.67 -6.54 -11.03
C ARG A 432 10.29 -6.05 -10.65
N TYR A 433 10.14 -5.61 -9.40
CA TYR A 433 8.93 -4.94 -8.94
C TYR A 433 8.70 -3.62 -9.70
N HIS A 434 7.45 -3.38 -10.07
CA HIS A 434 6.97 -2.17 -10.75
C HIS A 434 6.15 -1.30 -9.80
N SER A 435 5.00 -1.80 -9.34
CA SER A 435 4.06 -1.07 -8.51
C SER A 435 3.10 -2.02 -7.80
N SER A 436 2.26 -1.49 -6.91
CA SER A 436 1.22 -2.25 -6.23
C SER A 436 -0.16 -1.59 -6.36
N GLN A 437 -1.21 -2.40 -6.39
CA GLN A 437 -2.60 -1.95 -6.42
C GLN A 437 -3.43 -2.77 -5.42
N PRO A 438 -4.09 -2.13 -4.43
CA PRO A 438 -5.11 -2.80 -3.63
C PRO A 438 -6.27 -3.28 -4.51
N TRP A 439 -6.72 -4.51 -4.31
CA TRP A 439 -7.82 -5.11 -5.05
C TRP A 439 -8.89 -5.64 -4.08
N PRO A 440 -9.93 -4.83 -3.77
CA PRO A 440 -10.88 -5.10 -2.69
C PRO A 440 -11.98 -6.11 -3.08
N PHE A 441 -11.59 -7.17 -3.82
CA PHE A 441 -12.49 -8.21 -4.32
C PHE A 441 -11.89 -9.62 -4.12
N PRO A 442 -11.74 -10.11 -2.88
CA PRO A 442 -12.19 -9.48 -1.64
C PRO A 442 -11.18 -8.55 -0.94
N ASN A 443 -9.88 -8.91 -0.90
CA ASN A 443 -8.89 -8.21 -0.07
C ASN A 443 -7.42 -8.51 -0.51
N SER A 444 -7.14 -8.49 -1.81
CA SER A 444 -5.80 -8.75 -2.35
C SER A 444 -4.97 -7.48 -2.46
N LEU A 445 -3.64 -7.64 -2.41
CA LEU A 445 -2.67 -6.61 -2.82
C LEU A 445 -1.95 -7.11 -4.07
N MET A 446 -2.30 -6.55 -5.21
CA MET A 446 -1.66 -6.88 -6.48
C MET A 446 -0.27 -6.24 -6.50
N MET A 447 0.76 -7.02 -6.80
CA MET A 447 2.16 -6.62 -6.83
C MET A 447 2.67 -6.87 -8.25
N GLY A 448 2.71 -5.80 -9.05
CA GLY A 448 3.08 -5.84 -10.45
C GLY A 448 4.58 -5.97 -10.64
N CYS A 449 5.00 -6.89 -11.51
CA CYS A 449 6.39 -7.17 -11.81
C CYS A 449 6.63 -7.23 -13.33
N HIS A 450 7.84 -6.85 -13.74
CA HIS A 450 8.40 -7.20 -15.05
C HIS A 450 9.38 -8.35 -14.87
N ALA A 451 9.32 -9.35 -15.73
CA ALA A 451 10.21 -10.50 -15.64
C ALA A 451 10.72 -10.94 -17.01
N GLU A 452 11.96 -11.42 -17.04
CA GLU A 452 12.59 -12.00 -18.22
C GLU A 452 12.20 -13.47 -18.40
N ALA A 453 11.80 -13.86 -19.60
CA ALA A 453 11.67 -15.26 -19.96
C ALA A 453 13.04 -15.88 -20.31
N LEU A 454 13.34 -17.05 -19.75
CA LEU A 454 14.59 -17.78 -20.01
C LEU A 454 14.47 -18.84 -21.11
N ASN A 455 13.25 -19.23 -21.48
CA ASN A 455 12.97 -20.31 -22.42
C ASN A 455 11.79 -19.99 -23.35
N GLU A 456 11.75 -18.80 -23.91
CA GLU A 456 10.65 -18.33 -24.79
C GLU A 456 10.40 -19.15 -26.07
N ASN A 457 11.37 -19.95 -26.50
CA ASN A 457 11.29 -20.78 -27.70
C ASN A 457 10.69 -22.18 -27.43
N VAL A 458 10.21 -22.46 -26.22
CA VAL A 458 9.48 -23.70 -25.93
C VAL A 458 7.99 -23.55 -26.20
N ASP A 459 7.32 -24.67 -26.46
CA ASP A 459 5.86 -24.68 -26.55
C ASP A 459 5.24 -24.30 -25.20
N ILE A 460 4.26 -23.39 -25.27
CA ILE A 460 3.48 -22.99 -24.09
C ILE A 460 2.64 -24.19 -23.64
N THR A 461 2.74 -24.52 -22.36
CA THR A 461 2.05 -25.67 -21.74
C THR A 461 1.19 -25.17 -20.59
N LEU A 462 -0.12 -25.38 -20.70
CA LEU A 462 -1.10 -24.96 -19.68
C LEU A 462 -1.32 -26.14 -18.72
N GLU A 463 -0.38 -26.34 -17.78
CA GLU A 463 -0.32 -27.56 -16.95
C GLU A 463 -1.47 -27.66 -15.94
N ASP A 464 -1.85 -26.55 -15.31
CA ASP A 464 -2.88 -26.48 -14.26
C ASP A 464 -4.33 -26.33 -14.79
N LYS A 465 -4.49 -26.02 -16.08
CA LYS A 465 -5.76 -25.76 -16.77
C LYS A 465 -6.52 -24.53 -16.26
N GLU A 466 -5.85 -23.59 -15.59
CA GLU A 466 -6.46 -22.33 -15.17
C GLU A 466 -6.70 -21.39 -16.37
N LEU A 467 -5.78 -21.40 -17.33
CA LEU A 467 -5.87 -20.63 -18.56
C LEU A 467 -6.55 -21.43 -19.69
N GLU A 468 -7.33 -20.74 -20.50
CA GLU A 468 -7.83 -21.26 -21.78
C GLU A 468 -6.75 -21.16 -22.87
N ASP A 469 -5.95 -20.09 -22.83
CA ASP A 469 -4.96 -19.78 -23.85
C ASP A 469 -3.88 -18.85 -23.28
N ALA A 470 -2.64 -19.00 -23.75
CA ALA A 470 -1.54 -18.10 -23.46
C ALA A 470 -0.64 -17.94 -24.69
N LYS A 471 -0.28 -16.69 -25.01
CA LYS A 471 0.36 -16.32 -26.28
C LYS A 471 1.34 -15.18 -26.13
N TRP A 472 2.36 -15.20 -26.99
CA TRP A 472 3.28 -14.09 -27.18
C TRP A 472 2.65 -13.01 -28.08
N PHE A 473 2.72 -11.77 -27.63
CA PHE A 473 2.26 -10.59 -28.37
C PHE A 473 3.40 -9.61 -28.56
N THR A 474 3.56 -9.13 -29.79
CA THR A 474 4.57 -8.13 -30.15
C THR A 474 4.26 -6.78 -29.52
N ARG A 475 5.30 -5.97 -29.31
CA ARG A 475 5.19 -4.58 -28.85
C ARG A 475 4.17 -3.77 -29.67
N SER A 476 4.16 -3.92 -30.99
CA SER A 476 3.23 -3.23 -31.88
C SER A 476 1.77 -3.61 -31.62
N GLN A 477 1.49 -4.90 -31.40
CA GLN A 477 0.14 -5.38 -31.05
C GLN A 477 -0.31 -4.82 -29.70
N ILE A 478 0.59 -4.76 -28.70
CA ILE A 478 0.28 -4.17 -27.40
C ILE A 478 0.01 -2.67 -27.54
N LEU A 479 0.82 -1.92 -28.27
CA LEU A 479 0.60 -0.48 -28.52
C LEU A 479 -0.70 -0.20 -29.28
N GLU A 480 -1.10 -1.08 -30.20
CA GLU A 480 -2.41 -1.00 -30.86
C GLU A 480 -3.56 -1.26 -29.88
N ALA A 481 -3.47 -2.34 -29.09
CA ALA A 481 -4.49 -2.68 -28.11
C ALA A 481 -4.61 -1.64 -26.96
N LEU A 482 -3.52 -0.99 -26.58
CA LEU A 482 -3.54 0.14 -25.62
C LEU A 482 -4.28 1.36 -26.18
N ARG A 483 -4.19 1.61 -27.50
CA ARG A 483 -4.92 2.72 -28.16
C ARG A 483 -6.43 2.43 -28.28
N SER A 484 -6.81 1.16 -28.38
CA SER A 484 -8.21 0.73 -28.47
C SER A 484 -8.86 0.50 -27.10
N ALA A 485 -8.07 0.33 -26.02
CA ALA A 485 -8.53 0.23 -24.65
C ALA A 485 -9.15 1.55 -24.15
N ARG A 486 -10.40 1.82 -24.55
CA ARG A 486 -11.19 2.98 -24.10
C ARG A 486 -12.15 2.58 -22.97
N GLY A 487 -12.19 3.38 -21.91
CA GLY A 487 -13.16 3.26 -20.81
C GLY A 487 -12.68 2.40 -19.65
N SER A 488 -13.52 2.33 -18.60
CA SER A 488 -13.15 1.74 -17.31
C SER A 488 -13.69 0.32 -17.07
N SER A 489 -14.27 -0.30 -18.10
CA SER A 489 -14.91 -1.62 -18.00
C SER A 489 -14.27 -2.67 -18.91
N TRP A 490 -14.52 -3.94 -18.58
CA TRP A 490 -14.08 -5.11 -19.35
C TRP A 490 -14.76 -5.23 -20.74
N GLY A 491 -15.75 -4.35 -21.04
CA GLY A 491 -16.34 -4.10 -22.37
C GLY A 491 -16.98 -5.29 -23.10
N LYS A 492 -17.69 -5.01 -24.22
CA LYS A 492 -18.25 -6.05 -25.11
C LYS A 492 -17.13 -6.77 -25.89
N PRO A 493 -17.27 -8.06 -26.22
CA PRO A 493 -16.27 -8.82 -26.98
C PRO A 493 -15.91 -8.11 -28.29
N SER A 494 -14.67 -8.28 -28.77
CA SER A 494 -14.35 -7.85 -30.13
C SER A 494 -15.02 -8.79 -31.12
N GLU A 495 -15.78 -8.26 -32.06
CA GLU A 495 -16.44 -9.07 -33.10
C GLU A 495 -15.41 -9.69 -34.08
N ASP A 496 -14.25 -9.07 -34.22
CA ASP A 496 -13.15 -9.50 -35.10
C ASP A 496 -12.07 -10.36 -34.40
N GLY A 497 -12.20 -10.62 -33.10
CA GLY A 497 -11.21 -11.37 -32.32
C GLY A 497 -9.88 -10.65 -32.06
N SER A 498 -9.81 -9.33 -32.31
CA SER A 498 -8.60 -8.53 -32.01
C SER A 498 -8.23 -8.54 -30.53
N LEU A 499 -6.93 -8.33 -30.27
CA LEU A 499 -6.38 -8.28 -28.92
C LEU A 499 -7.00 -7.13 -28.12
N ARG A 500 -7.53 -7.46 -26.94
CA ARG A 500 -8.01 -6.52 -25.93
C ARG A 500 -7.23 -6.72 -24.64
N LEU A 501 -6.84 -5.60 -24.03
CA LEU A 501 -6.10 -5.59 -22.77
C LEU A 501 -7.01 -5.20 -21.60
N SER A 502 -6.53 -5.48 -20.40
CA SER A 502 -7.09 -4.97 -19.15
C SER A 502 -7.33 -3.44 -19.20
N PRO A 503 -8.41 -2.94 -18.58
CA PRO A 503 -8.76 -1.52 -18.63
C PRO A 503 -7.70 -0.65 -17.94
N PRO A 504 -7.63 0.67 -18.24
CA PRO A 504 -6.68 1.61 -17.62
C PRO A 504 -6.79 1.76 -16.10
N THR A 505 -7.78 1.13 -15.48
CA THR A 505 -7.95 1.07 -14.02
C THR A 505 -7.20 -0.09 -13.37
N ALA A 506 -6.74 -1.08 -14.15
CA ALA A 506 -6.09 -2.29 -13.66
C ALA A 506 -4.56 -2.19 -13.76
N ILE A 507 -3.85 -2.68 -12.74
CA ILE A 507 -2.38 -2.70 -12.71
C ILE A 507 -1.75 -3.39 -13.92
N ALA A 508 -2.40 -4.43 -14.45
CA ALA A 508 -2.01 -5.13 -15.68
C ALA A 508 -1.84 -4.16 -16.87
N HIS A 509 -2.74 -3.19 -17.00
CA HIS A 509 -2.64 -2.17 -18.05
C HIS A 509 -1.39 -1.30 -17.87
N HIS A 510 -1.11 -0.89 -16.63
CA HIS A 510 0.02 -0.01 -16.33
C HIS A 510 1.36 -0.72 -16.54
N ILE A 511 1.52 -1.97 -16.09
CA ILE A 511 2.76 -2.74 -16.30
C ILE A 511 3.00 -3.02 -17.79
N LEU A 512 1.95 -3.30 -18.57
CA LEU A 512 2.06 -3.48 -20.02
C LEU A 512 2.39 -2.18 -20.74
N LYS A 513 1.71 -1.09 -20.38
CA LYS A 513 1.98 0.24 -20.92
C LYS A 513 3.43 0.64 -20.65
N ALA A 514 3.91 0.48 -19.42
CA ALA A 514 5.28 0.85 -19.05
C ALA A 514 6.33 0.09 -19.88
N TRP A 515 6.11 -1.20 -20.14
CA TRP A 515 6.95 -1.96 -21.05
C TRP A 515 6.84 -1.41 -22.48
N ALA A 516 5.63 -1.32 -23.02
CA ALA A 516 5.37 -1.03 -24.42
C ALA A 516 5.81 0.38 -24.86
N THR A 517 5.59 1.39 -24.03
CA THR A 517 5.97 2.79 -24.30
C THR A 517 7.37 3.14 -23.84
N GLU A 518 8.02 2.27 -23.07
CA GLU A 518 9.31 2.53 -22.40
C GLU A 518 9.26 3.71 -21.41
N GLU A 519 8.06 4.07 -20.92
CA GLU A 519 7.85 5.13 -19.94
C GLU A 519 7.59 4.53 -18.55
N GLY A 520 8.37 4.93 -17.54
CA GLY A 520 8.20 4.47 -16.17
C GLY A 520 7.19 5.32 -15.39
N GLU A 521 5.90 4.98 -15.44
CA GLU A 521 4.90 5.55 -14.52
C GLU A 521 4.82 4.66 -13.26
N ILE A 522 5.42 5.10 -12.13
CA ILE A 522 5.26 4.42 -10.83
C ILE A 522 4.31 5.23 -9.93
N PRO A 523 3.32 4.59 -9.29
CA PRO A 523 2.47 5.24 -8.30
C PRO A 523 3.19 5.34 -6.96
N LEU A 524 3.33 6.56 -6.43
CA LEU A 524 3.56 6.81 -5.00
C LEU A 524 2.44 7.74 -4.52
N SER A 525 1.75 7.38 -3.44
CA SER A 525 0.78 8.28 -2.81
C SER A 525 1.54 9.38 -2.07
N LYS A 526 1.20 10.64 -2.33
CA LYS A 526 1.54 11.73 -1.41
C LYS A 526 0.66 11.55 -0.16
N MET A 527 1.26 11.17 0.96
CA MET A 527 0.64 11.34 2.29
C MET A 527 0.83 12.77 2.74
#